data_AF-N2IM25-F1
#
_entry.id   AF-N2IM25-F1
#
_cell.length_a   1.000
_cell.length_b   1.000
_cell.length_c   1.000
_cell.angle_alpha   90.00
_cell.angle_beta   90.00
_cell.angle_gamma   90.00
#
_symmetry.space_group_name_H-M   'P 1'
#
loop_
_entity.id
_entity.type
_entity.pdbx_description
1 polymer ?
#
loop_
_entity_poly.entity_id
_entity_poly.type
_entity_poly.pdbx_seq_one_letter_code
_entity_poly.pdbx_strand_id
1 'polypeptide(L)'
;MKFNEDFRFNAHKRLLDLDATTNHLMMLVVADELSGFRWDEAVSCQKLASEAWTVLLAEVQTDPMPALDGRPPGESLSITD
;
A
#
# COMPACT_ATOMS: atom_id res chain seq x y z
N MET A 1 0.08 8.66 -20.24
CA MET A 1 0.62 9.24 -18.99
C MET A 1 -0.49 9.42 -17.96
N LYS A 2 -1.25 8.36 -17.63
CA LYS A 2 -2.36 8.38 -16.65
C LYS A 2 -2.18 7.33 -15.57
N PHE A 3 -1.63 6.17 -15.94
CA PHE A 3 -1.28 5.08 -15.00
C PHE A 3 -0.46 5.53 -13.78
N ASN A 4 0.54 6.41 -13.97
CA ASN A 4 1.35 6.90 -12.85
C ASN A 4 0.56 7.85 -11.93
N GLU A 5 -0.28 8.73 -12.47
CA GLU A 5 -1.13 9.62 -11.68
C GLU A 5 -2.22 8.84 -10.92
N ASP A 6 -2.86 7.87 -11.57
CA ASP A 6 -3.85 6.99 -10.95
C ASP A 6 -3.21 6.13 -9.84
N PHE A 7 -1.99 5.62 -10.07
CA PHE A 7 -1.24 4.90 -9.05
C PHE A 7 -0.88 5.82 -7.86
N ARG A 8 -0.33 7.00 -8.11
CA ARG A 8 0.04 7.96 -7.05
C ARG A 8 -1.18 8.36 -6.23
N PHE A 9 -2.32 8.59 -6.88
CA PHE A 9 -3.57 8.91 -6.21
C PHE A 9 -4.05 7.76 -5.31
N ASN A 10 -4.11 6.54 -5.85
CA ASN A 10 -4.53 5.36 -5.09
C ASN A 10 -3.55 5.03 -3.96
N ALA A 11 -2.25 5.15 -4.21
CA ALA A 11 -1.22 4.95 -3.19
C ALA A 11 -1.36 5.97 -2.06
N HIS A 12 -1.50 7.26 -2.39
CA HIS A 12 -1.69 8.31 -1.40
C HIS A 12 -2.95 8.08 -0.55
N LYS A 13 -4.05 7.70 -1.19
CA LYS A 13 -5.30 7.37 -0.49
C LYS A 13 -5.11 6.19 0.47
N ARG A 14 -4.48 5.09 0.03
CA ARG A 14 -4.27 3.91 0.89
C ARG A 14 -3.31 4.21 2.06
N LEU A 15 -2.31 5.05 1.85
CA LEU A 15 -1.42 5.51 2.91
C LEU A 15 -2.17 6.36 3.95
N LEU A 16 -3.08 7.22 3.51
CA LEU A 16 -3.99 7.97 4.40
C LEU A 16 -4.90 7.05 5.21
N ASP A 17 -5.51 6.04 4.58
CA ASP A 17 -6.37 5.07 5.27
C ASP A 17 -5.57 4.27 6.32
N LEU A 18 -4.32 3.91 6.01
CA LEU A 18 -3.38 3.27 6.93
C LEU A 18 -3.03 4.17 8.13
N ASP A 19 -2.73 5.44 7.88
CA ASP A 19 -2.43 6.40 8.94
C ASP A 19 -3.66 6.61 9.85
N ALA A 20 -4.85 6.75 9.27
CA ALA A 20 -6.09 6.92 10.03
C ALA A 20 -6.39 5.73 10.94
N THR A 21 -6.26 4.50 10.43
CA THR A 21 -6.47 3.28 11.23
C THR A 21 -5.40 3.09 12.30
N THR A 22 -4.15 3.44 11.99
CA THR A 22 -3.05 3.40 12.96
C THR A 22 -3.23 4.44 14.06
N ASN A 23 -3.63 5.66 13.71
CA ASN A 23 -3.92 6.73 14.67
C ASN A 23 -5.11 6.36 15.56
N HIS A 24 -6.13 5.69 15.01
CA HIS A 24 -7.23 5.16 15.80
C HIS A 24 -6.77 4.14 16.85
N LEU A 25 -5.88 3.21 16.49
CA LEU A 25 -5.25 2.30 17.44
C LEU A 25 -4.44 3.07 18.49
N MET A 26 -3.64 4.06 18.09
CA MET A 26 -2.88 4.89 19.03
C MET A 26 -3.80 5.58 20.05
N MET A 27 -4.95 6.11 19.62
CA MET A 27 -5.93 6.70 20.54
C MET A 27 -6.48 5.68 21.55
N LEU A 28 -6.78 4.46 21.11
CA LEU A 28 -7.24 3.40 22.01
C LEU A 28 -6.15 2.98 23.00
N VAL A 29 -4.89 2.89 22.56
CA VAL A 29 -3.74 2.62 23.44
C VAL A 29 -3.60 3.71 24.51
N VAL A 30 -3.71 4.98 24.13
CA VAL A 30 -3.64 6.11 25.08
C VAL A 30 -4.82 6.09 26.06
N ALA A 31 -5.98 5.61 25.63
CA ALA A 31 -7.16 5.45 26.48
C ALA A 31 -7.14 4.18 27.36
N ASP A 32 -6.07 3.37 27.29
CA ASP A 32 -5.95 2.04 27.93
C ASP A 32 -7.03 1.03 27.48
N GLU A 33 -7.64 1.27 26.32
CA GLU A 33 -8.67 0.41 25.73
C GLU A 33 -8.02 -0.64 24.81
N LEU A 34 -7.26 -1.56 25.42
CA LEU A 34 -6.49 -2.60 24.71
C LEU A 34 -7.24 -3.93 24.54
N SER A 35 -8.53 -3.96 24.86
CA SER A 35 -9.35 -5.16 24.77
C SER A 35 -10.83 -4.84 24.55
N GLY A 36 -11.58 -5.82 24.03
CA GLY A 36 -13.00 -5.69 23.74
C GLY A 36 -13.29 -5.20 22.33
N PHE A 37 -14.58 -5.04 22.04
CA PHE A 37 -15.08 -4.84 20.68
C PHE A 37 -14.40 -3.69 19.91
N ARG A 38 -14.17 -2.56 20.56
CA ARG A 38 -13.56 -1.36 19.94
C ARG A 38 -12.11 -1.61 19.53
N TRP A 39 -11.35 -2.31 20.36
CA TRP A 39 -9.98 -2.70 20.06
C TRP A 39 -9.94 -3.72 18.91
N ASP A 40 -10.76 -4.76 18.98
CA ASP A 40 -10.81 -5.82 17.97
C ASP A 40 -11.23 -5.27 16.59
N GLU A 41 -12.20 -4.35 16.57
CA GLU A 41 -12.64 -3.64 15.37
C GLU A 41 -11.51 -2.78 14.79
N ALA A 42 -10.86 -1.95 15.62
CA ALA A 42 -9.74 -1.11 15.19
C ALA A 42 -8.56 -1.92 14.63
N VAL A 43 -8.21 -3.03 15.28
CA VAL A 43 -7.16 -3.95 14.82
C VAL A 43 -7.57 -4.61 13.50
N SER A 44 -8.84 -5.00 13.34
CA SER A 44 -9.34 -5.58 12.10
C SER A 44 -9.30 -4.58 10.95
N CYS A 45 -9.72 -3.32 11.18
CA CYS A 45 -9.62 -2.25 10.20
C CYS A 45 -8.17 -1.98 9.77
N GLN A 46 -7.23 -1.93 10.73
CA GLN A 46 -5.81 -1.70 10.44
C GLN A 46 -5.20 -2.86 9.64
N LYS A 47 -5.57 -4.11 9.93
CA LYS A 47 -5.18 -5.28 9.14
C LYS A 47 -5.69 -5.20 7.70
N LEU A 48 -6.97 -4.89 7.51
CA LEU A 48 -7.58 -4.76 6.18
C LEU A 48 -6.91 -3.64 5.36
N ALA A 49 -6.64 -2.49 5.99
CA ALA A 49 -5.94 -1.38 5.33
C ALA A 49 -4.50 -1.79 4.91
N SER A 50 -3.80 -2.52 5.78
CA SER A 50 -2.44 -3.03 5.52
C SER A 50 -2.42 -4.05 4.38
N GLU A 51 -3.38 -4.98 4.35
CA GLU A 51 -3.53 -5.94 3.26
C GLU A 51 -3.82 -5.22 1.94
N ALA A 52 -4.75 -4.27 1.96
CA ALA A 52 -5.14 -3.52 0.77
C ALA A 52 -4.00 -2.65 0.21
N TRP A 53 -3.13 -2.12 1.08
CA TRP A 53 -1.87 -1.48 0.68
C TRP A 53 -0.88 -2.46 0.06
N THR A 54 -0.73 -3.65 0.66
CA THR A 54 0.16 -4.71 0.15
C THR A 54 -0.27 -5.19 -1.24
N VAL A 55 -1.57 -5.33 -1.49
CA VAL A 55 -2.12 -5.68 -2.81
C VAL A 55 -1.76 -4.60 -3.85
N LEU A 56 -1.92 -3.32 -3.51
CA LEU A 56 -1.55 -2.23 -4.42
C LEU A 56 -0.04 -2.18 -4.71
N LEU A 57 0.81 -2.52 -3.73
CA LEU A 57 2.25 -2.66 -3.97
C LEU A 57 2.58 -3.86 -4.86
N ALA A 58 1.86 -4.98 -4.71
CA ALA A 58 2.04 -6.14 -5.57
C ALA A 58 1.66 -5.83 -7.03
N GLU A 59 0.63 -5.02 -7.27
CA GLU A 59 0.26 -4.53 -8.61
C GLU A 59 1.37 -3.71 -9.27
N VAL A 60 2.19 -2.98 -8.49
CA VAL A 60 3.38 -2.26 -8.98
C VAL A 60 4.52 -3.21 -9.28
N GLN A 61 4.69 -4.24 -8.46
CA GLN A 61 5.79 -5.18 -8.56
C GLN A 61 5.58 -6.20 -9.69
N THR A 62 4.34 -6.39 -10.15
CA THR A 62 4.03 -7.08 -11.40
C THR A 62 4.27 -6.19 -12.62
N ASP A 63 5.51 -5.75 -12.84
CA ASP A 63 6.09 -5.86 -14.18
C ASP A 63 7.00 -7.10 -14.17
N PRO A 64 6.44 -8.30 -14.39
CA PRO A 64 7.24 -9.48 -14.64
C PRO A 64 7.87 -9.29 -16.02
N MET A 65 9.00 -8.61 -16.08
CA MET A 65 9.73 -8.36 -17.32
C MET A 65 9.89 -9.68 -18.12
N PRO A 66 9.72 -9.63 -19.46
CA PRO A 66 8.84 -10.48 -20.22
C PRO A 66 9.65 -11.71 -20.61
N ALA A 67 9.43 -12.84 -19.96
CA ALA A 67 10.17 -14.05 -20.28
C ALA A 67 10.01 -14.51 -21.75
N LEU A 68 9.20 -13.81 -22.57
CA LEU A 68 8.96 -14.06 -23.99
C LEU A 68 9.56 -13.03 -24.97
N ASP A 69 10.12 -11.90 -24.53
CA ASP A 69 10.52 -10.82 -25.47
C ASP A 69 11.98 -10.87 -25.95
N GLY A 70 12.79 -11.83 -25.48
CA GLY A 70 14.18 -12.00 -25.94
C GLY A 70 15.10 -10.79 -25.69
N ARG A 71 14.72 -9.86 -24.81
CA ARG A 71 15.50 -8.67 -24.46
C ARG A 71 16.64 -9.04 -23.50
N PRO A 72 17.91 -8.68 -23.77
CA PRO A 72 19.01 -8.99 -22.87
C PRO A 72 18.91 -8.20 -21.55
N PRO A 73 19.30 -8.80 -20.42
CA PRO A 73 19.22 -8.15 -19.11
C PRO A 73 20.31 -7.07 -19.00
N GLY A 74 19.90 -5.80 -18.94
CA GLY A 74 20.84 -4.70 -18.72
C GLY A 74 20.38 -3.32 -19.17
N GLU A 75 19.28 -3.18 -19.90
CA GLU A 75 18.84 -1.88 -20.39
C GLU A 75 17.97 -1.18 -19.32
N SER A 76 18.65 -0.53 -18.39
CA SER A 76 18.04 0.54 -17.60
C SER A 76 17.60 1.63 -18.56
N LEU A 77 16.34 2.07 -18.47
CA LEU A 77 15.82 3.22 -19.20
C LEU A 77 16.72 4.44 -18.95
N SER A 78 17.66 4.69 -19.85
CA SER A 78 18.32 5.99 -19.95
C SER A 78 17.29 6.96 -20.52
N ILE A 79 16.60 7.65 -19.62
CA ILE A 79 16.13 9.00 -19.92
C ILE A 79 17.39 9.82 -20.19
N THR A 80 17.65 10.12 -21.45
CA THR A 80 18.56 11.20 -21.83
C THR A 80 17.99 11.90 -23.07
N ASP A 81 17.64 13.17 -22.83
CA ASP A 81 17.24 14.30 -23.70
C ASP A 81 16.12 14.12 -24.74
#